data_AF-D8U110-F1
#
_entry.id   AF-D8U110-F1
#
_cell.length_a   1.000
_cell.length_b   1.000
_cell.length_c   1.000
_cell.angle_alpha   90.00
_cell.angle_beta   90.00
_cell.angle_gamma   90.00
#
_symmetry.space_group_name_H-M   'P 1'
#
loop_
_entity.id
_entity.type
_entity.pdbx_description
1 polymer ?
#
loop_
_entity_poly.entity_id
_entity_poly.type
_entity_poly.pdbx_seq_one_letter_code
_entity_poly.pdbx_strand_id
1 'polypeptide(L)'
;MLTTSPQAGPGHRLVDLSSSSPRSALRVGRPLQRHVPLISKRSLVLRSASETYSRDVTAPRLIQHKNEAYWFYAGLSQVYDHIVNPGHWTEDMREAALVPAMLDNPDLKVVDVGGGTGFTTLGIVKAIKPGNVTLIDQSPHQLAKAKAKPALKGVTILEGDAEDLPFRTDSFDRYVSAGSIEYWPEPQRGIKEAYRVIKEGGVACVIGPVHPSFWLSRFFADVWMLFPKEEEYIEWFTKAGFVDVKITRIGPKWYRGVRRHGLIMGCSVTGVKPKAGESPLVMGPKVEVSGKMNSNPLSFLLRLIMGTAAGFYYFCVPIYMYLKNLIWPKNWPM
;
A
#
# COMPACT_ATOMS: atom_id res chain seq x y z
N MET A 1 -73.23 38.44 -13.41
CA MET A 1 -73.45 36.98 -13.40
C MET A 1 -72.26 36.39 -12.63
N LEU A 2 -72.43 36.01 -11.37
CA LEU A 2 -72.84 34.66 -10.92
C LEU A 2 -71.83 33.59 -11.42
N THR A 3 -70.77 33.25 -10.69
CA THR A 3 -70.68 32.30 -9.53
C THR A 3 -71.08 30.85 -9.85
N THR A 4 -70.11 29.91 -9.76
CA THR A 4 -70.17 28.63 -9.00
C THR A 4 -68.86 27.83 -9.12
N SER A 5 -68.56 27.06 -8.06
CA SER A 5 -67.60 25.93 -8.08
C SER A 5 -68.39 24.60 -7.88
N PRO A 6 -67.78 23.47 -7.49
CA PRO A 6 -67.43 22.35 -8.37
C PRO A 6 -68.29 21.08 -8.14
N GLN A 7 -68.07 20.01 -8.92
CA GLN A 7 -68.60 18.66 -8.63
C GLN A 7 -67.61 17.52 -8.91
N ALA A 8 -67.86 16.37 -8.27
CA ALA A 8 -67.00 15.18 -8.21
C ALA A 8 -67.81 13.87 -8.09
N GLY A 9 -67.13 12.71 -8.26
CA GLY A 9 -67.60 11.35 -7.93
C GLY A 9 -67.88 10.44 -9.15
N PRO A 10 -68.11 9.11 -8.99
CA PRO A 10 -67.91 8.19 -7.85
C PRO A 10 -66.80 7.13 -8.13
N GLY A 11 -66.51 6.08 -7.33
CA GLY A 11 -66.90 5.73 -5.96
C GLY A 11 -67.09 4.22 -5.67
N HIS A 12 -66.00 3.50 -5.30
CA HIS A 12 -65.94 2.13 -4.71
C HIS A 12 -66.51 0.90 -5.47
N ARG A 13 -65.73 -0.20 -5.55
CA ARG A 13 -65.86 -1.36 -4.60
C ARG A 13 -64.73 -2.40 -4.71
N LEU A 14 -64.43 -3.09 -3.60
CA LEU A 14 -63.67 -4.34 -3.58
C LEU A 14 -64.53 -5.52 -4.04
N VAL A 15 -63.87 -6.58 -4.55
CA VAL A 15 -64.36 -7.96 -4.46
C VAL A 15 -63.19 -8.84 -4.02
N ASP A 16 -63.37 -9.51 -2.88
CA ASP A 16 -62.54 -10.61 -2.40
C ASP A 16 -63.32 -11.91 -2.67
N LEU A 17 -62.68 -12.92 -3.27
CA LEU A 17 -63.28 -14.24 -3.48
C LEU A 17 -62.23 -15.33 -3.30
N SER A 18 -62.42 -16.08 -2.22
CA SER A 18 -61.64 -17.23 -1.82
C SER A 18 -62.05 -18.51 -2.56
N SER A 19 -61.18 -19.52 -2.43
CA SER A 19 -61.42 -20.95 -2.69
C SER A 19 -61.38 -21.45 -4.15
N SER A 20 -60.32 -22.20 -4.47
CA SER A 20 -60.41 -23.67 -4.63
C SER A 20 -59.02 -24.27 -4.90
N SER A 21 -58.70 -25.36 -4.20
CA SER A 21 -57.57 -26.22 -4.57
C SER A 21 -58.09 -27.42 -5.38
N PRO A 22 -57.25 -28.02 -6.22
CA PRO A 22 -56.91 -29.41 -5.92
C PRO A 22 -55.40 -29.69 -5.92
N ARG A 23 -55.04 -30.71 -5.14
CA ARG A 23 -53.67 -31.18 -4.93
C ARG A 23 -53.09 -31.82 -6.19
N SER A 24 -51.83 -31.54 -6.50
CA SER A 24 -50.97 -32.44 -7.29
C SER A 24 -49.65 -32.66 -6.57
N ALA A 25 -49.14 -33.89 -6.59
CA ALA A 25 -48.07 -34.33 -5.70
C ALA A 25 -46.68 -33.97 -6.23
N LEU A 26 -45.94 -33.14 -5.49
CA LEU A 26 -44.53 -32.85 -5.77
C LEU A 26 -43.62 -33.92 -5.16
N ARG A 27 -42.92 -34.63 -6.05
CA ARG A 27 -42.03 -35.76 -5.76
C ARG A 27 -40.74 -35.24 -5.11
N VAL A 28 -40.53 -35.52 -3.82
CA VAL A 28 -39.34 -35.08 -3.08
C VAL A 28 -38.08 -35.78 -3.63
N GLY A 29 -37.21 -35.00 -4.29
CA GLY A 29 -35.89 -35.46 -4.72
C GLY A 29 -34.94 -35.59 -3.54
N ARG A 30 -34.22 -36.72 -3.45
CA ARG A 30 -33.20 -36.95 -2.40
C ARG A 30 -32.00 -36.02 -2.58
N PRO A 31 -31.44 -35.42 -1.51
CA PRO A 31 -30.18 -34.69 -1.60
C PRO A 31 -29.00 -35.65 -1.81
N LEU A 32 -28.15 -35.35 -2.79
CA LEU A 32 -26.90 -36.06 -3.06
C LEU A 32 -25.87 -35.77 -1.95
N GLN A 33 -25.68 -36.72 -1.04
CA GLN A 33 -24.57 -36.69 -0.08
C GLN A 33 -23.22 -36.84 -0.82
N ARG A 34 -22.53 -35.72 -1.06
CA ARG A 34 -21.10 -35.77 -1.43
C ARG A 34 -20.28 -36.13 -0.19
N HIS A 35 -19.58 -37.26 -0.25
CA HIS A 35 -18.66 -37.68 0.78
C HIS A 35 -17.50 -36.66 0.92
N VAL A 36 -17.32 -36.11 2.11
CA VAL A 36 -16.12 -35.38 2.51
C VAL A 36 -15.22 -36.37 3.27
N PRO A 37 -13.99 -36.66 2.82
CA PRO A 37 -13.13 -37.59 3.52
C PRO A 37 -12.63 -36.98 4.85
N LEU A 38 -12.78 -37.74 5.94
CA LEU A 38 -12.28 -37.41 7.26
C LEU A 38 -10.74 -37.41 7.26
N ILE A 39 -10.12 -36.23 7.35
CA ILE A 39 -8.67 -36.10 7.56
C ILE A 39 -8.35 -36.43 9.03
N SER A 40 -7.46 -37.40 9.21
CA SER A 40 -7.04 -37.91 10.52
C SER A 40 -6.39 -36.84 11.41
N LYS A 41 -6.76 -36.84 12.70
CA LYS A 41 -6.11 -36.03 13.74
C LYS A 41 -4.67 -36.55 13.97
N ARG A 42 -3.69 -35.96 13.29
CA ARG A 42 -2.29 -35.98 13.76
C ARG A 42 -2.04 -34.74 14.63
N SER A 43 -1.42 -34.97 15.78
CA SER A 43 -1.08 -33.96 16.77
C SER A 43 -0.22 -32.86 16.17
N LEU A 44 -0.70 -31.62 16.20
CA LEU A 44 0.15 -30.45 15.97
C LEU A 44 1.08 -30.31 17.17
N VAL A 45 2.33 -30.75 17.01
CA VAL A 45 3.41 -30.35 17.92
C VAL A 45 3.62 -28.86 17.73
N LEU A 46 3.35 -28.08 18.78
CA LEU A 46 3.65 -26.65 18.83
C LEU A 46 5.15 -26.44 18.60
N ARG A 47 5.53 -25.99 17.40
CA ARG A 47 6.87 -25.44 17.16
C ARG A 47 6.96 -24.08 17.86
N SER A 48 8.06 -23.86 18.56
CA SER A 48 8.30 -22.64 19.34
C SER A 48 8.27 -21.39 18.47
N ALA A 49 7.78 -20.29 19.03
CA ALA A 49 7.85 -18.97 18.43
C ALA A 49 9.31 -18.45 18.41
N SER A 50 10.09 -18.93 17.44
CA SER A 50 11.49 -18.54 17.25
C SER A 50 11.95 -18.57 15.78
N GLU A 51 11.03 -18.72 14.82
CA GLU A 51 11.31 -18.45 13.40
C GLU A 51 11.39 -16.93 13.16
N THR A 52 12.48 -16.35 13.67
CA THR A 52 12.90 -14.99 13.35
C THR A 52 13.07 -14.88 11.84
N TYR A 53 12.40 -13.92 11.21
CA TYR A 53 12.49 -13.66 9.77
C TYR A 53 13.89 -13.09 9.42
N SER A 54 14.90 -13.96 9.41
CA SER A 54 16.20 -13.67 8.83
C SER A 54 16.04 -13.63 7.32
N ARG A 55 15.85 -12.41 6.79
CA ARG A 55 15.90 -12.11 5.34
C ARG A 55 17.11 -12.82 4.74
N ASP A 56 16.90 -13.66 3.73
CA ASP A 56 17.98 -14.45 3.14
C ASP A 56 19.06 -13.52 2.55
N VAL A 57 20.21 -13.49 3.22
CA VAL A 57 21.36 -12.63 2.89
C VAL A 57 22.19 -13.21 1.75
N THR A 58 21.92 -14.46 1.32
CA THR A 58 22.72 -15.17 0.32
C THR A 58 22.33 -14.83 -1.13
N ALA A 59 21.17 -14.21 -1.35
CA ALA A 59 20.73 -13.79 -2.68
C ALA A 59 21.64 -12.68 -3.28
N PRO A 60 22.06 -12.79 -4.56
CA PRO A 60 23.00 -11.87 -5.21
C PRO A 60 22.32 -10.57 -5.66
N ARG A 61 21.87 -9.78 -4.70
CA ARG A 61 21.22 -8.47 -4.91
C ARG A 61 22.24 -7.34 -4.96
N LEU A 62 21.92 -6.24 -5.63
CA LEU A 62 22.69 -4.99 -5.53
C LEU A 62 22.79 -4.51 -4.08
N ILE A 63 21.64 -4.53 -3.40
CA ILE A 63 21.47 -4.01 -2.05
C ILE A 63 21.28 -5.18 -1.10
N GLN A 64 22.29 -5.47 -0.28
CA GLN A 64 22.27 -6.57 0.69
C GLN A 64 22.17 -6.05 2.14
N HIS A 65 22.58 -4.80 2.40
CA HIS A 65 22.57 -4.21 3.75
C HIS A 65 21.91 -2.83 3.80
N LYS A 66 21.40 -2.45 4.99
CA LYS A 66 20.77 -1.14 5.26
C LYS A 66 21.64 0.04 4.79
N ASN A 67 22.95 -0.06 5.03
CA ASN A 67 23.89 1.03 4.76
C ASN A 67 24.16 1.19 3.26
N GLU A 68 24.20 0.08 2.51
CA GLU A 68 24.28 0.10 1.04
C GLU A 68 22.99 0.72 0.47
N ALA A 69 21.82 0.34 1.01
CA ALA A 69 20.53 0.93 0.66
C ALA A 69 20.54 2.45 0.92
N TYR A 70 20.91 2.88 2.12
CA TYR A 70 20.95 4.28 2.52
C TYR A 70 21.78 5.14 1.56
N TRP A 71 23.01 4.72 1.23
CA TRP A 71 23.85 5.50 0.30
C TRP A 71 23.37 5.45 -1.14
N PHE A 72 22.90 4.29 -1.62
CA PHE A 72 22.32 4.16 -2.97
C PHE A 72 21.08 5.03 -3.14
N TYR A 73 20.15 5.00 -2.17
CA TYR A 73 18.92 5.80 -2.21
C TYR A 73 19.16 7.26 -1.86
N ALA A 74 20.14 7.62 -1.02
CA ALA A 74 20.54 9.01 -0.83
C ALA A 74 21.01 9.62 -2.17
N GLY A 75 21.84 8.91 -2.93
CA GLY A 75 22.24 9.31 -4.29
C GLY A 75 21.05 9.36 -5.27
N LEU A 76 20.28 8.27 -5.38
CA LEU A 76 19.15 8.18 -6.30
C LEU A 76 18.07 9.24 -6.00
N SER A 77 17.84 9.58 -4.73
CA SER A 77 16.89 10.60 -4.30
C SER A 77 17.21 12.02 -4.82
N GLN A 78 18.46 12.26 -5.23
CA GLN A 78 18.81 13.53 -5.86
C GLN A 78 18.18 13.71 -7.24
N VAL A 79 18.01 12.61 -7.99
CA VAL A 79 17.41 12.58 -9.33
C VAL A 79 15.96 12.04 -9.35
N TYR A 80 15.50 11.40 -8.27
CA TYR A 80 14.18 10.75 -8.17
C TYR A 80 13.01 11.69 -8.51
N ASP A 81 12.98 12.89 -7.94
CA ASP A 81 11.93 13.91 -8.17
C ASP A 81 11.87 14.37 -9.65
N HIS A 82 12.98 14.33 -10.39
CA HIS A 82 13.09 14.89 -11.74
C HIS A 82 13.11 13.85 -12.88
N ILE A 83 13.49 12.60 -12.59
CA ILE A 83 13.63 11.53 -13.60
C ILE A 83 12.66 10.36 -13.35
N VAL A 84 12.40 10.00 -12.08
CA VAL A 84 11.59 8.83 -11.74
C VAL A 84 10.11 9.20 -11.59
N ASN A 85 9.76 10.21 -10.80
CA ASN A 85 8.36 10.61 -10.59
C ASN A 85 7.60 10.91 -11.90
N PRO A 86 8.16 11.64 -12.90
CA PRO A 86 7.44 11.92 -14.15
C PRO A 86 7.08 10.67 -14.98
N GLY A 87 7.82 9.57 -14.84
CA GLY A 87 7.61 8.33 -15.59
C GLY A 87 6.93 7.20 -14.81
N HIS A 88 7.15 7.14 -13.50
CA HIS A 88 6.82 5.95 -12.67
C HIS A 88 5.85 6.24 -11.52
N TRP A 89 5.83 7.47 -10.97
CA TRP A 89 4.98 7.84 -9.84
C TRP A 89 4.42 9.25 -9.99
N THR A 90 3.36 9.36 -10.80
CA THR A 90 2.77 10.65 -11.19
C THR A 90 1.84 11.22 -10.12
N GLU A 91 1.52 12.51 -10.21
CA GLU A 91 0.52 13.14 -9.32
C GLU A 91 -0.83 12.41 -9.35
N ASP A 92 -1.27 11.97 -10.53
CA ASP A 92 -2.48 11.16 -10.72
C ASP A 92 -2.45 9.84 -9.94
N MET A 93 -1.28 9.19 -9.87
CA MET A 93 -1.09 7.95 -9.11
C MET A 93 -1.03 8.23 -7.61
N ARG A 94 -0.41 9.34 -7.19
CA ARG A 94 -0.45 9.81 -5.79
C ARG A 94 -1.88 10.08 -5.33
N GLU A 95 -2.67 10.87 -6.07
CA GLU A 95 -4.05 11.16 -5.67
C GLU A 95 -4.86 9.86 -5.55
N ALA A 96 -4.78 8.96 -6.54
CA ALA A 96 -5.46 7.67 -6.51
C ALA A 96 -5.03 6.78 -5.32
N ALA A 97 -3.75 6.83 -4.94
CA ALA A 97 -3.21 6.06 -3.81
C ALA A 97 -3.56 6.63 -2.44
N LEU A 98 -3.87 7.94 -2.37
CA LEU A 98 -4.33 8.62 -1.15
C LEU A 98 -5.83 8.46 -0.89
N VAL A 99 -6.67 8.15 -1.90
CA VAL A 99 -8.12 7.92 -1.71
C VAL A 99 -8.42 6.90 -0.59
N PRO A 100 -7.77 5.72 -0.50
CA PRO A 100 -8.00 4.77 0.59
C PRO A 100 -7.61 5.29 1.99
N ALA A 101 -6.77 6.32 2.10
CA ALA A 101 -6.39 6.92 3.38
C ALA A 101 -7.52 7.73 4.03
N MET A 102 -8.65 7.96 3.33
CA MET A 102 -9.83 8.68 3.85
C MET A 102 -9.45 10.01 4.50
N LEU A 103 -8.83 10.89 3.72
CA LEU A 103 -8.50 12.27 4.09
C LEU A 103 -9.73 13.17 3.88
N ASP A 104 -10.84 12.83 4.54
CA ASP A 104 -12.18 13.34 4.29
C ASP A 104 -12.56 14.57 5.15
N ASN A 105 -11.77 14.87 6.19
CA ASN A 105 -11.95 16.02 7.06
C ASN A 105 -10.64 16.82 7.19
N PRO A 106 -10.62 18.14 6.90
CA PRO A 106 -9.41 18.96 6.92
C PRO A 106 -8.77 19.15 8.30
N ASP A 107 -9.49 18.79 9.38
CA ASP A 107 -9.04 18.88 10.77
C ASP A 107 -8.44 17.57 11.33
N LEU A 108 -8.35 16.51 10.52
CA LEU A 108 -7.64 15.28 10.89
C LEU A 108 -6.15 15.55 11.12
N LYS A 109 -5.57 15.00 12.19
CA LYS A 109 -4.11 14.96 12.38
C LYS A 109 -3.52 13.82 11.56
N VAL A 110 -2.58 14.14 10.68
CA VAL A 110 -1.98 13.17 9.75
C VAL A 110 -0.47 13.14 9.92
N VAL A 111 0.10 11.94 10.01
CA VAL A 111 1.55 11.74 9.89
C VAL A 111 1.89 11.11 8.54
N ASP A 112 2.88 11.67 7.85
CA ASP A 112 3.49 11.16 6.62
C ASP A 112 4.89 10.63 6.97
N VAL A 113 5.02 9.32 7.07
CA VAL A 113 6.22 8.62 7.55
C VAL A 113 7.06 8.11 6.39
N GLY A 114 8.34 8.46 6.39
CA GLY A 114 9.20 8.28 5.22
C GLY A 114 8.83 9.24 4.09
N GLY A 115 8.36 10.44 4.43
CA GLY A 115 7.80 11.40 3.47
C GLY A 115 8.82 11.99 2.47
N GLY A 116 10.11 11.77 2.67
CA GLY A 116 11.18 12.15 1.75
C GLY A 116 11.17 13.63 1.38
N THR A 117 11.12 13.93 0.08
CA THR A 117 11.02 15.32 -0.44
C THR A 117 9.64 15.94 -0.25
N GLY A 118 8.69 15.22 0.36
CA GLY A 118 7.30 15.63 0.58
C GLY A 118 6.39 15.45 -0.63
N PHE A 119 6.73 14.59 -1.60
CA PHE A 119 5.88 14.37 -2.78
C PHE A 119 4.47 13.88 -2.43
N THR A 120 4.36 12.96 -1.47
CA THR A 120 3.08 12.45 -0.93
C THR A 120 2.41 13.49 -0.04
N THR A 121 3.18 14.19 0.79
CA THR A 121 2.72 15.31 1.63
C THR A 121 2.03 16.40 0.81
N LEU A 122 2.52 16.70 -0.41
CA LEU A 122 1.87 17.63 -1.35
C LEU A 122 0.46 17.20 -1.78
N GLY A 123 0.15 15.90 -1.74
CA GLY A 123 -1.22 15.40 -1.92
C GLY A 123 -2.04 15.52 -0.63
N ILE A 124 -1.46 15.15 0.51
CA ILE A 124 -2.12 15.24 1.83
C ILE A 124 -2.60 16.67 2.11
N VAL A 125 -1.76 17.68 1.88
CA VAL A 125 -2.12 19.10 2.14
C VAL A 125 -3.15 19.70 1.17
N LYS A 126 -3.59 18.97 0.14
CA LYS A 126 -4.75 19.37 -0.69
C LYS A 126 -6.08 19.16 0.05
N ALA A 127 -6.11 18.21 0.97
CA ALA A 127 -7.30 17.85 1.76
C ALA A 127 -7.19 18.28 3.23
N ILE A 128 -5.97 18.25 3.80
CA ILE A 128 -5.71 18.50 5.22
C ILE A 128 -5.03 19.85 5.42
N LYS A 129 -5.42 20.60 6.47
CA LYS A 129 -4.75 21.86 6.83
C LYS A 129 -3.26 21.59 7.12
N PRO A 130 -2.28 22.31 6.52
CA PRO A 130 -0.86 22.03 6.71
C PRO A 130 -0.41 21.93 8.18
N GLY A 131 -0.97 22.75 9.08
CA GLY A 131 -0.67 22.72 10.52
C GLY A 131 -1.10 21.44 11.25
N ASN A 132 -1.92 20.58 10.64
CA ASN A 132 -2.31 19.27 11.16
C ASN A 132 -1.49 18.12 10.53
N VAL A 133 -0.56 18.41 9.63
CA VAL A 133 0.29 17.43 8.95
C VAL A 133 1.69 17.43 9.56
N THR A 134 2.19 16.25 9.89
CA THR A 134 3.58 16.02 10.30
C THR A 134 4.26 15.12 9.28
N LEU A 135 5.36 15.58 8.66
CA LEU A 135 6.24 14.80 7.81
C LEU A 135 7.46 14.36 8.63
N ILE A 136 7.76 13.07 8.65
CA ILE A 136 8.99 12.52 9.26
C ILE A 136 9.76 11.66 8.26
N ASP A 137 11.09 11.81 8.22
CA ASP A 137 12.00 11.02 7.39
C ASP A 137 13.38 10.92 8.07
N GLN A 138 14.17 9.91 7.72
CA GLN A 138 15.53 9.73 8.25
C GLN A 138 16.60 10.55 7.50
N SER A 139 16.27 11.13 6.34
CA SER A 139 17.23 11.79 5.46
C SER A 139 17.17 13.33 5.57
N PRO A 140 18.11 14.00 6.25
CA PRO A 140 18.09 15.46 6.39
C PRO A 140 18.15 16.20 5.05
N HIS A 141 18.78 15.62 4.03
CA HIS A 141 18.82 16.18 2.67
C HIS A 141 17.43 16.18 2.00
N GLN A 142 16.66 15.11 2.17
CA GLN A 142 15.29 15.01 1.66
C GLN A 142 14.37 16.00 2.38
N LEU A 143 14.49 16.08 3.71
CA LEU A 143 13.74 17.04 4.53
C LEU A 143 14.06 18.50 4.17
N ALA A 144 15.31 18.81 3.79
CA ALA A 144 15.68 20.14 3.31
C ALA A 144 14.94 20.51 2.01
N LYS A 145 14.79 19.55 1.07
CA LYS A 145 13.97 19.74 -0.15
C LYS A 145 12.49 19.91 0.19
N ALA A 146 11.96 19.17 1.16
CA ALA A 146 10.57 19.32 1.61
C ALA A 146 10.33 20.70 2.21
N LYS A 147 11.21 21.16 3.11
CA LYS A 147 11.18 22.50 3.76
C LYS A 147 11.25 23.66 2.76
N ALA A 148 11.86 23.45 1.59
CA ALA A 148 11.94 24.47 0.53
C ALA A 148 10.65 24.61 -0.31
N LYS A 149 9.69 23.67 -0.23
CA LYS A 149 8.46 23.69 -1.04
C LYS A 149 7.40 24.64 -0.44
N PRO A 150 6.99 25.73 -1.12
CA PRO A 150 6.05 26.71 -0.56
C PRO A 150 4.70 26.11 -0.13
N ALA A 151 4.21 25.09 -0.85
CA ALA A 151 2.96 24.38 -0.54
C ALA A 151 3.02 23.54 0.76
N LEU A 152 4.22 23.26 1.29
CA LEU A 152 4.40 22.57 2.58
C LEU A 152 4.65 23.56 3.74
N LYS A 153 4.49 24.87 3.51
CA LYS A 153 4.58 25.88 4.57
C LYS A 153 3.49 25.64 5.63
N GLY A 154 3.92 25.40 6.87
CA GLY A 154 3.04 25.08 8.00
C GLY A 154 2.96 23.59 8.34
N VAL A 155 3.48 22.70 7.49
CA VAL A 155 3.70 21.28 7.84
C VAL A 155 4.80 21.20 8.89
N THR A 156 4.62 20.34 9.89
CA THR A 156 5.68 20.04 10.87
C THR A 156 6.64 19.03 10.25
N ILE A 157 7.90 19.40 10.00
CA ILE A 157 8.87 18.56 9.26
C ILE A 157 10.03 18.15 10.18
N LEU A 158 10.10 16.87 10.54
CA LEU A 158 11.00 16.30 11.56
C LEU A 158 11.91 15.22 10.98
N GLU A 159 13.05 15.00 11.65
CA GLU A 159 13.94 13.87 11.39
C GLU A 159 13.61 12.70 12.34
N GLY A 160 13.62 11.46 11.84
CA GLY A 160 13.46 10.28 12.68
C GLY A 160 13.21 8.98 11.89
N ASP A 161 13.21 7.87 12.62
CA ASP A 161 13.08 6.51 12.09
C ASP A 161 11.61 6.05 12.06
N ALA A 162 11.16 5.47 10.95
CA ALA A 162 9.82 4.90 10.81
C ALA A 162 9.55 3.73 11.77
N GLU A 163 10.62 3.08 12.25
CA GLU A 163 10.58 1.93 13.17
C GLU A 163 10.70 2.31 14.65
N ASP A 164 10.85 3.60 14.97
CA ASP A 164 10.91 4.14 16.34
C ASP A 164 10.45 5.61 16.35
N LEU A 165 9.12 5.81 16.32
CA LEU A 165 8.54 7.14 16.06
C LEU A 165 8.53 8.01 17.34
N PRO A 166 9.00 9.27 17.28
CA PRO A 166 9.08 10.18 18.44
C PRO A 166 7.72 10.79 18.83
N PHE A 167 6.64 10.03 18.67
CA PHE A 167 5.26 10.43 18.95
C PHE A 167 4.66 9.58 20.07
N ARG A 168 3.66 10.14 20.76
CA ARG A 168 2.91 9.39 21.78
C ARG A 168 1.92 8.43 21.10
N THR A 169 1.59 7.36 21.81
CA THR A 169 0.50 6.44 21.43
C THR A 169 -0.82 7.22 21.26
N ASP A 170 -1.63 6.86 20.27
CA ASP A 170 -2.91 7.51 19.92
C ASP A 170 -2.82 9.03 19.59
N SER A 171 -1.76 9.49 18.93
CA SER A 171 -1.57 10.91 18.55
C SER A 171 -2.30 11.35 17.27
N PHE A 172 -2.42 10.49 16.26
CA PHE A 172 -2.87 10.85 14.91
C PHE A 172 -4.18 10.17 14.51
N ASP A 173 -4.96 10.81 13.65
CA ASP A 173 -6.19 10.26 13.09
C ASP A 173 -5.92 9.43 11.82
N ARG A 174 -4.80 9.72 11.13
CA ARG A 174 -4.30 8.98 9.96
C ARG A 174 -2.78 8.85 9.99
N TYR A 175 -2.30 7.73 9.46
CA TYR A 175 -0.90 7.51 9.11
C TYR A 175 -0.83 7.25 7.61
N VAL A 176 0.09 7.91 6.93
CA VAL A 176 0.45 7.66 5.54
C VAL A 176 1.93 7.34 5.49
N SER A 177 2.33 6.39 4.66
CA SER A 177 3.72 6.18 4.24
C SER A 177 3.70 5.78 2.78
N ALA A 178 4.61 6.31 1.96
CA ALA A 178 4.59 6.09 0.52
C ALA A 178 5.98 5.96 -0.08
N GLY A 179 6.30 4.80 -0.67
CA GLY A 179 7.60 4.54 -1.28
C GLY A 179 8.75 4.57 -0.27
N SER A 180 8.54 3.95 0.89
CA SER A 180 9.49 3.95 2.02
C SER A 180 9.66 2.58 2.69
N ILE A 181 8.57 1.82 2.83
CA ILE A 181 8.54 0.54 3.55
C ILE A 181 9.42 -0.55 2.94
N GLU A 182 9.60 -0.50 1.62
CA GLU A 182 10.60 -1.30 0.88
C GLU A 182 12.04 -1.14 1.40
N TYR A 183 12.36 0.01 2.01
CA TYR A 183 13.68 0.32 2.58
C TYR A 183 13.75 0.00 4.07
N TRP A 184 12.63 -0.33 4.71
CA TRP A 184 12.60 -0.58 6.16
C TRP A 184 13.30 -1.92 6.48
N PRO A 185 14.27 -1.93 7.40
CA PRO A 185 14.91 -3.13 7.93
C PRO A 185 13.98 -4.21 8.48
N GLU A 186 13.01 -3.79 9.27
CA GLU A 186 12.00 -4.59 9.95
C GLU A 186 10.63 -3.94 9.66
N PRO A 187 10.04 -4.14 8.46
CA PRO A 187 8.78 -3.48 8.08
C PRO A 187 7.65 -3.69 9.09
N GLN A 188 7.61 -4.88 9.68
CA GLN A 188 6.70 -5.23 10.77
C GLN A 188 6.81 -4.29 11.99
N ARG A 189 8.01 -3.76 12.28
CA ARG A 189 8.27 -2.77 13.34
C ARG A 189 7.66 -1.41 12.99
N GLY A 190 7.87 -0.93 11.76
CA GLY A 190 7.24 0.31 11.29
C GLY A 190 5.70 0.23 11.22
N ILE A 191 5.14 -0.93 10.84
CA ILE A 191 3.68 -1.16 10.89
C ILE A 191 3.17 -1.27 12.34
N LYS A 192 3.96 -1.81 13.27
CA LYS A 192 3.64 -1.77 14.71
C LYS A 192 3.63 -0.32 15.23
N GLU A 193 4.60 0.50 14.83
CA GLU A 193 4.63 1.92 15.16
C GLU A 193 3.45 2.70 14.55
N ALA A 194 3.06 2.37 13.31
CA ALA A 194 1.83 2.89 12.71
C ALA A 194 0.60 2.59 13.57
N TYR A 195 0.44 1.34 14.05
CA TYR A 195 -0.64 0.99 14.97
C TYR A 195 -0.58 1.82 16.25
N ARG A 196 0.61 1.96 16.85
CA ARG A 196 0.80 2.69 18.11
C ARG A 196 0.39 4.16 18.01
N VAL A 197 0.88 4.89 17.01
CA VAL A 197 0.71 6.36 16.94
C VAL A 197 -0.66 6.81 16.43
N ILE A 198 -1.43 5.93 15.79
CA ILE A 198 -2.80 6.21 15.33
C ILE A 198 -3.80 5.99 16.47
N LYS A 199 -4.89 6.76 16.52
CA LYS A 199 -6.02 6.62 17.47
C LYS A 199 -6.93 5.44 17.13
N GLU A 200 -7.76 5.02 18.09
CA GLU A 200 -8.89 4.13 17.82
C GLU A 200 -9.78 4.63 16.67
N GLY A 201 -10.19 3.75 15.77
CA GLY A 201 -10.92 4.08 14.54
C GLY A 201 -10.10 4.80 13.46
N GLY A 202 -8.86 5.19 13.77
CA GLY A 202 -7.95 5.79 12.81
C GLY A 202 -7.41 4.78 11.79
N VAL A 203 -6.86 5.29 10.69
CA VAL A 203 -6.47 4.48 9.52
C VAL A 203 -4.99 4.63 9.20
N ALA A 204 -4.30 3.49 9.11
CA ALA A 204 -3.00 3.41 8.47
C ALA A 204 -3.18 3.18 6.97
N CYS A 205 -2.44 3.93 6.16
CA CYS A 205 -2.31 3.76 4.73
C CYS A 205 -0.83 3.64 4.37
N VAL A 206 -0.44 2.52 3.76
CA VAL A 206 0.93 2.27 3.30
C VAL A 206 0.89 2.02 1.81
N ILE A 207 1.60 2.88 1.09
CA ILE A 207 1.71 2.86 -0.36
C ILE A 207 3.12 2.36 -0.70
N GLY A 208 3.22 1.30 -1.49
CA GLY A 208 4.49 0.70 -1.84
C GLY A 208 4.42 -0.08 -3.14
N PRO A 209 5.55 -0.50 -3.70
CA PRO A 209 5.58 -1.29 -4.91
C PRO A 209 5.27 -2.76 -4.60
N VAL A 210 4.74 -3.47 -5.60
CA VAL A 210 4.36 -4.89 -5.49
C VAL A 210 5.29 -5.77 -6.32
N HIS A 211 5.65 -6.95 -5.78
CA HIS A 211 6.46 -7.95 -6.50
C HIS A 211 5.85 -8.33 -7.87
N PRO A 212 6.60 -8.24 -8.99
CA PRO A 212 6.03 -8.44 -10.33
C PRO A 212 5.47 -9.84 -10.60
N SER A 213 4.33 -9.91 -11.32
CA SER A 213 3.75 -11.21 -11.71
C SER A 213 4.37 -11.83 -12.98
N PHE A 214 5.18 -11.08 -13.75
CA PHE A 214 5.83 -11.58 -14.97
C PHE A 214 7.26 -12.06 -14.68
N TRP A 215 7.69 -13.17 -15.30
CA TRP A 215 8.93 -13.87 -14.91
C TRP A 215 10.21 -13.06 -15.13
N LEU A 216 10.30 -12.32 -16.24
CA LEU A 216 11.48 -11.49 -16.55
C LEU A 216 11.52 -10.27 -15.62
N SER A 217 10.36 -9.68 -15.32
CA SER A 217 10.24 -8.62 -14.32
C SER A 217 10.60 -9.14 -12.93
N ARG A 218 10.21 -10.36 -12.52
CA ARG A 218 10.65 -10.95 -11.24
C ARG A 218 12.16 -11.04 -11.16
N PHE A 219 12.81 -11.58 -12.19
CA PHE A 219 14.26 -11.70 -12.22
C PHE A 219 14.96 -10.35 -12.01
N PHE A 220 14.53 -9.30 -12.71
CA PHE A 220 15.12 -7.96 -12.52
C PHE A 220 14.74 -7.31 -11.18
N ALA A 221 13.52 -7.53 -10.66
CA ALA A 221 13.15 -7.12 -9.31
C ALA A 221 14.08 -7.76 -8.27
N ASP A 222 14.17 -9.08 -8.28
CA ASP A 222 14.92 -9.89 -7.32
C ASP A 222 16.42 -9.54 -7.31
N VAL A 223 16.99 -9.13 -8.46
CA VAL A 223 18.37 -8.65 -8.59
C VAL A 223 18.55 -7.20 -8.11
N TRP A 224 17.56 -6.33 -8.35
CA TRP A 224 17.67 -4.90 -8.08
C TRP A 224 17.37 -4.51 -6.63
N MET A 225 16.21 -4.94 -6.11
CA MET A 225 15.59 -4.36 -4.92
C MET A 225 14.53 -5.28 -4.29
N LEU A 226 14.32 -5.16 -2.98
CA LEU A 226 13.26 -5.88 -2.28
C LEU A 226 11.89 -5.26 -2.60
N PHE A 227 11.12 -5.95 -3.43
CA PHE A 227 9.70 -5.66 -3.69
C PHE A 227 8.82 -6.58 -2.83
N PRO A 228 8.10 -6.09 -1.82
CA PRO A 228 7.22 -6.92 -1.01
C PRO A 228 6.07 -7.50 -1.85
N LYS A 229 5.56 -8.66 -1.45
CA LYS A 229 4.35 -9.25 -2.03
C LYS A 229 3.10 -8.65 -1.39
N GLU A 230 1.97 -8.73 -2.08
CA GLU A 230 0.67 -8.25 -1.55
C GLU A 230 0.31 -8.95 -0.23
N GLU A 231 0.64 -10.24 -0.10
CA GLU A 231 0.41 -11.03 1.10
C GLU A 231 1.24 -10.55 2.29
N GLU A 232 2.47 -10.06 2.07
CA GLU A 232 3.34 -9.57 3.15
C GLU A 232 2.79 -8.28 3.77
N TYR A 233 2.24 -7.36 2.96
CA TYR A 233 1.56 -6.19 3.49
C TYR A 233 0.34 -6.56 4.33
N ILE A 234 -0.50 -7.51 3.87
CA ILE A 234 -1.66 -7.99 4.63
C ILE A 234 -1.21 -8.61 5.95
N GLU A 235 -0.17 -9.45 5.90
CA GLU A 235 0.39 -10.12 7.07
C GLU A 235 0.93 -9.11 8.09
N TRP A 236 1.68 -8.08 7.66
CA TRP A 236 2.22 -7.06 8.57
C TRP A 236 1.12 -6.28 9.29
N PHE A 237 0.10 -5.84 8.57
CA PHE A 237 -1.05 -5.13 9.16
C PHE A 237 -1.84 -6.05 10.11
N THR A 238 -2.12 -7.28 9.70
CA THR A 238 -2.88 -8.24 10.50
C THR A 238 -2.14 -8.62 11.78
N LYS A 239 -0.83 -8.89 11.71
CA LYS A 239 0.01 -9.18 12.88
C LYS A 239 0.09 -8.00 13.84
N ALA A 240 0.16 -6.76 13.32
CA ALA A 240 0.13 -5.55 14.14
C ALA A 240 -1.24 -5.27 14.80
N GLY A 241 -2.29 -6.03 14.45
CA GLY A 241 -3.62 -5.93 15.06
C GLY A 241 -4.61 -5.04 14.32
N PHE A 242 -4.29 -4.56 13.11
CA PHE A 242 -5.26 -3.83 12.30
C PHE A 242 -6.39 -4.74 11.81
N VAL A 243 -7.60 -4.18 11.71
CA VAL A 243 -8.78 -4.82 11.11
C VAL A 243 -9.13 -4.16 9.78
N ASP A 244 -10.08 -4.75 9.05
CA ASP A 244 -10.54 -4.26 7.74
C ASP A 244 -9.41 -4.01 6.73
N VAL A 245 -8.40 -4.88 6.74
CA VAL A 245 -7.21 -4.75 5.90
C VAL A 245 -7.59 -4.88 4.42
N LYS A 246 -7.31 -3.84 3.63
CA LYS A 246 -7.71 -3.73 2.22
C LYS A 246 -6.52 -3.37 1.34
N ILE A 247 -6.45 -3.97 0.15
CA ILE A 247 -5.47 -3.63 -0.88
C ILE A 247 -6.18 -3.00 -2.08
N THR A 248 -5.73 -1.79 -2.44
CA THR A 248 -6.09 -1.10 -3.68
C THR A 248 -4.87 -1.06 -4.59
N ARG A 249 -4.94 -1.65 -5.78
CA ARG A 249 -3.81 -1.65 -6.73
C ARG A 249 -3.75 -0.32 -7.49
N ILE A 250 -2.56 0.27 -7.55
CA ILE A 250 -2.28 1.57 -8.16
C ILE A 250 -1.43 1.38 -9.41
N GLY A 251 -1.81 2.05 -10.51
CA GLY A 251 -1.07 2.02 -11.77
C GLY A 251 -1.42 3.24 -12.63
N PRO A 252 -0.65 3.50 -13.70
CA PRO A 252 -0.90 4.64 -14.57
C PRO A 252 -2.25 4.50 -15.31
N LYS A 253 -3.02 5.60 -15.45
CA LYS A 253 -4.32 5.59 -16.15
C LYS A 253 -4.25 5.10 -17.60
N TRP A 254 -3.09 5.25 -18.26
CA TRP A 254 -2.82 4.78 -19.63
C TRP A 254 -2.42 3.30 -19.72
N TYR A 255 -2.15 2.64 -18.59
CA TYR A 255 -1.56 1.31 -18.55
C TYR A 255 -2.61 0.19 -18.68
N ARG A 256 -2.61 -0.52 -19.81
CA ARG A 256 -3.47 -1.69 -20.05
C ARG A 256 -2.71 -3.00 -19.83
N GLY A 257 -3.32 -3.93 -19.08
CA GLY A 257 -2.93 -5.34 -19.10
C GLY A 257 -1.72 -5.70 -18.23
N VAL A 258 -1.75 -5.31 -16.95
CA VAL A 258 -0.83 -5.74 -15.87
C VAL A 258 -0.35 -7.19 -16.02
N ARG A 259 -1.28 -8.11 -16.32
CA ARG A 259 -1.03 -9.54 -16.43
C ARG A 259 -0.11 -9.96 -17.59
N ARG A 260 0.07 -9.15 -18.65
CA ARG A 260 0.81 -9.58 -19.87
C ARG A 260 2.28 -9.15 -19.91
N HIS A 261 2.65 -8.07 -19.22
CA HIS A 261 4.03 -7.56 -19.16
C HIS A 261 4.54 -7.29 -17.74
N GLY A 262 3.68 -7.38 -16.72
CA GLY A 262 4.06 -7.36 -15.30
C GLY A 262 4.94 -6.18 -14.91
N LEU A 263 4.59 -4.97 -15.33
CA LEU A 263 5.26 -3.77 -14.87
C LEU A 263 4.74 -3.33 -13.50
N ILE A 264 5.60 -2.61 -12.78
CA ILE A 264 5.43 -2.28 -11.36
C ILE A 264 4.06 -1.64 -11.14
N MET A 265 3.20 -2.41 -10.48
CA MET A 265 2.01 -1.88 -9.83
C MET A 265 2.43 -1.43 -8.44
N GLY A 266 1.97 -0.25 -8.04
CA GLY A 266 1.89 0.07 -6.63
C GLY A 266 0.70 -0.65 -5.99
N CYS A 267 0.71 -0.77 -4.68
CA CYS A 267 -0.49 -0.94 -3.88
C CYS A 267 -0.62 0.22 -2.90
N SER A 268 -1.86 0.56 -2.56
CA SER A 268 -2.22 1.26 -1.34
C SER A 268 -2.87 0.21 -0.44
N VAL A 269 -2.26 -0.05 0.72
CA VAL A 269 -2.75 -1.01 1.72
C VAL A 269 -3.23 -0.23 2.93
N THR A 270 -4.46 -0.48 3.35
CA THR A 270 -5.06 0.20 4.50
C THR A 270 -5.52 -0.77 5.55
N GLY A 271 -5.55 -0.30 6.80
CA GLY A 271 -6.15 -1.01 7.93
C GLY A 271 -6.60 -0.04 9.02
N VAL A 272 -7.65 -0.42 9.73
CA VAL A 272 -8.28 0.38 10.79
C VAL A 272 -7.80 -0.11 12.15
N LYS A 273 -7.46 0.81 13.06
CA LYS A 273 -7.09 0.47 14.44
C LYS A 273 -8.36 0.17 15.25
N PRO A 274 -8.61 -1.07 15.71
CA PRO A 274 -9.86 -1.45 16.37
C PRO A 274 -9.97 -0.98 17.83
N LYS A 275 -8.85 -0.64 18.47
CA LYS A 275 -8.79 -0.26 19.89
C LYS A 275 -7.58 0.63 20.17
N ALA A 276 -7.75 1.63 21.04
CA ALA A 276 -6.67 2.50 21.54
C ALA A 276 -5.53 1.73 22.22
N GLY A 277 -4.35 2.36 22.32
CA GLY A 277 -3.17 1.84 22.98
C GLY A 277 -2.18 1.10 22.07
N GLU A 278 -1.36 0.24 22.68
CA GLU A 278 -0.30 -0.49 22.00
C GLU A 278 -0.81 -1.61 21.09
N SER A 279 0.01 -1.97 20.09
CA SER A 279 -0.23 -3.15 19.26
C SER A 279 -0.18 -4.44 20.08
N PRO A 280 -1.08 -5.42 19.84
CA PRO A 280 -0.98 -6.74 20.45
C PRO A 280 0.29 -7.51 20.04
N LEU A 281 1.02 -7.04 19.02
CA LEU A 281 2.25 -7.69 18.56
C LEU A 281 3.41 -7.47 19.53
N VAL A 282 3.74 -8.49 20.31
CA VAL A 282 5.00 -8.54 21.07
C VAL A 282 6.15 -8.81 20.10
N MET A 283 7.21 -8.00 20.18
CA MET A 283 8.45 -8.20 19.42
C MET A 283 9.64 -7.99 20.34
N GLY A 284 10.76 -8.64 20.02
CA GLY A 284 12.03 -8.41 20.70
C GLY A 284 12.60 -7.00 20.47
N PRO A 285 13.69 -6.65 21.18
CA PRO A 285 14.43 -5.42 20.93
C PRO A 285 14.84 -5.33 19.46
N LYS A 286 14.98 -4.10 18.94
CA LYS A 286 15.45 -3.84 17.58
C LYS A 286 16.85 -4.44 17.43
N VAL A 287 17.03 -5.35 16.49
CA VAL A 287 18.35 -5.93 16.25
C VAL A 287 19.06 -5.02 15.24
N GLU A 288 20.10 -4.34 15.70
CA GLU A 288 20.97 -3.62 14.78
C GLU A 288 21.68 -4.62 13.86
N VAL A 289 21.18 -4.72 12.62
CA VAL A 289 21.79 -5.52 11.56
C VAL A 289 23.08 -4.84 11.09
N SER A 290 24.11 -4.92 11.93
CA SER A 290 25.50 -4.51 11.67
C SER A 290 26.20 -5.55 10.79
N GLY A 291 25.62 -5.79 9.61
CA GLY A 291 26.27 -6.59 8.58
C GLY A 291 27.58 -5.93 8.16
N LYS A 292 28.71 -6.62 8.35
CA LYS A 292 29.97 -6.23 7.71
C LYS A 292 29.75 -6.23 6.20
N MET A 293 29.86 -5.05 5.59
CA MET A 293 29.75 -4.87 4.15
C MET A 293 30.71 -5.86 3.46
N ASN A 294 30.20 -6.67 2.54
CA ASN A 294 30.99 -7.72 1.89
C ASN A 294 32.10 -7.07 1.05
N SER A 295 33.31 -7.03 1.61
CA SER A 295 34.41 -6.14 1.21
C SER A 295 35.15 -6.56 -0.06
N ASN A 296 34.69 -7.60 -0.75
CA ASN A 296 35.26 -8.02 -2.03
C ASN A 296 34.82 -7.05 -3.14
N PRO A 297 35.73 -6.21 -3.70
CA PRO A 297 35.38 -5.17 -4.66
C PRO A 297 34.87 -5.74 -5.99
N LEU A 298 35.31 -6.95 -6.38
CA LEU A 298 34.81 -7.61 -7.60
C LEU A 298 33.35 -8.05 -7.41
N SER A 299 33.00 -8.56 -6.21
CA SER A 299 31.61 -8.91 -5.88
C SER A 299 30.69 -7.68 -5.86
N PHE A 300 31.22 -6.53 -5.42
CA PHE A 300 30.49 -5.27 -5.40
C PHE A 300 30.32 -4.71 -6.82
N LEU A 301 31.37 -4.71 -7.63
CA LEU A 301 31.31 -4.27 -9.03
C LEU A 301 30.35 -5.11 -9.86
N LEU A 302 30.35 -6.44 -9.70
CA LEU A 302 29.40 -7.33 -10.36
C LEU A 302 27.95 -7.04 -9.94
N ARG A 303 27.72 -6.88 -8.62
CA ARG A 303 26.43 -6.45 -8.06
C ARG A 303 25.97 -5.11 -8.65
N LEU A 304 26.87 -4.12 -8.73
CA LEU A 304 26.63 -2.80 -9.32
C LEU A 304 26.21 -2.91 -10.79
N ILE A 305 26.95 -3.63 -11.61
CA ILE A 305 26.62 -3.84 -13.03
C ILE A 305 25.25 -4.51 -13.18
N MET A 306 24.98 -5.59 -12.45
CA MET A 306 23.69 -6.29 -12.51
C MET A 306 22.52 -5.42 -12.06
N GLY A 307 22.68 -4.69 -10.95
CA GLY A 307 21.66 -3.77 -10.43
C GLY A 307 21.42 -2.56 -11.32
N THR A 308 22.46 -2.01 -11.97
CA THR A 308 22.31 -0.95 -12.96
C THR A 308 21.58 -1.44 -14.21
N ALA A 309 21.91 -2.64 -14.71
CA ALA A 309 21.20 -3.25 -15.84
C ALA A 309 19.72 -3.56 -15.51
N ALA A 310 19.45 -4.03 -14.29
CA ALA A 310 18.11 -4.27 -13.80
C ALA A 310 17.30 -2.96 -13.66
N GLY A 311 17.90 -1.91 -13.08
CA GLY A 311 17.28 -0.58 -13.04
C GLY A 311 17.00 -0.03 -14.43
N PHE A 312 17.94 -0.17 -15.38
CA PHE A 312 17.76 0.26 -16.77
C PHE A 312 16.59 -0.44 -17.46
N TYR A 313 16.38 -1.74 -17.23
CA TYR A 313 15.18 -2.46 -17.69
C TYR A 313 13.90 -1.76 -17.23
N TYR A 314 13.81 -1.38 -15.95
CA TYR A 314 12.65 -0.68 -15.40
C TYR A 314 12.49 0.78 -15.86
N PHE A 315 13.50 1.42 -16.43
CA PHE A 315 13.35 2.69 -17.14
C PHE A 315 12.87 2.48 -18.59
N CYS A 316 13.39 1.48 -19.29
CA CYS A 316 13.08 1.23 -20.70
C CYS A 316 11.63 0.77 -20.92
N VAL A 317 11.08 -0.10 -20.06
CA VAL A 317 9.76 -0.67 -20.34
C VAL A 317 8.60 0.34 -20.18
N PRO A 318 8.56 1.26 -19.19
CA PRO A 318 7.54 2.32 -19.16
C PRO A 318 7.61 3.22 -20.39
N ILE A 319 8.81 3.57 -20.87
CA ILE A 319 9.01 4.35 -22.10
C ILE A 319 8.43 3.58 -23.30
N TYR A 320 8.80 2.31 -23.47
CA TYR A 320 8.25 1.44 -24.52
C TYR A 320 6.71 1.36 -24.46
N MET A 321 6.13 1.21 -23.27
CA MET A 321 4.69 1.06 -23.11
C MET A 321 3.93 2.39 -23.29
N TYR A 322 4.53 3.53 -22.92
CA TYR A 322 4.01 4.86 -23.22
C TYR A 322 4.03 5.14 -24.73
N LEU A 323 5.16 4.91 -25.40
CA LEU A 323 5.28 5.03 -26.87
C LEU A 323 4.29 4.11 -27.59
N LYS A 324 4.14 2.86 -27.13
CA LYS A 324 3.15 1.92 -27.67
C LYS A 324 1.71 2.43 -27.52
N ASN A 325 1.37 3.08 -26.40
CA ASN A 325 0.05 3.66 -26.19
C ASN A 325 -0.21 4.90 -27.06
N LEU A 326 0.83 5.68 -27.38
CA LEU A 326 0.74 6.78 -28.36
C LEU A 326 0.55 6.26 -29.79
N ILE A 327 1.27 5.21 -30.19
CA ILE A 327 1.24 4.64 -31.54
C ILE A 327 -0.04 3.83 -31.79
N TRP A 328 -0.61 3.19 -30.76
CA TRP A 328 -1.83 2.38 -30.89
C TRP A 328 -2.90 2.76 -29.83
N PRO A 329 -3.60 3.91 -30.02
CA PRO A 329 -4.51 4.45 -29.01
C PRO A 329 -5.77 3.61 -28.75
N LYS A 330 -6.47 3.97 -27.67
CA LYS A 330 -7.63 3.30 -27.07
C LYS A 330 -8.75 2.86 -28.04
N ASN A 331 -8.91 3.52 -29.19
CA ASN A 331 -10.03 3.38 -30.13
C ASN A 331 -9.64 2.79 -31.50
N TRP A 332 -8.42 2.28 -31.68
CA TRP A 332 -8.03 1.70 -32.98
C TRP A 332 -8.83 0.40 -33.25
N PRO A 333 -9.53 0.26 -34.39
CA PRO A 333 -10.21 -0.98 -34.73
C PRO A 333 -9.17 -2.07 -35.02
N MET A 334 -9.30 -3.23 -34.38
CA MET A 334 -8.55 -4.44 -34.75
C MET A 334 -9.24 -5.17 -35.89
#